data_AF-A0A2G9TDT9-F1
#
_entry.id   AF-A0A2G9TDT9-F1
#
_cell.length_a   1.000
_cell.length_b   1.000
_cell.length_c   1.000
_cell.angle_alpha   90.00
_cell.angle_beta   90.00
_cell.angle_gamma   90.00
#
_symmetry.space_group_name_H-M   'P 1'
#
loop_
_entity.id
_entity.type
_entity.pdbx_description
1 polymer ?
#
loop_
_entity_poly.entity_id
_entity_poly.type
_entity_poly.pdbx_seq_one_letter_code
_entity_poly.pdbx_strand_id
1 'polypeptide(L)'
;IEYERHWLYFLDEYVRPIQEKVFTGYFHRPVESIMMFVVRYRPDEQPSLRPHHDASTFRKNPEISIEICLGWAMMFPGRLTHLHEGLPTVKGTRYILVSFINP
;
A
#
# COMPACT_ATOMS: atom_id res chain seq x y z
N ILE A 1 0.02 -20.86 0.65
CA ILE A 1 -0.02 -20.48 -0.78
C ILE A 1 1.04 -19.42 -0.99
N GLU A 2 1.98 -19.62 -1.91
CA GLU A 2 3.12 -18.72 -2.15
C GLU A 2 2.83 -17.78 -3.33
N TYR A 3 2.33 -16.58 -3.04
CA TYR A 3 2.01 -15.57 -4.06
C TYR A 3 3.11 -14.54 -4.30
N GLU A 4 4.22 -14.61 -3.57
CA GLU A 4 5.28 -13.60 -3.57
C GLU A 4 5.81 -13.30 -4.98
N ARG A 5 6.19 -14.33 -5.74
CA ARG A 5 6.70 -14.16 -7.11
C ARG A 5 5.70 -13.51 -8.05
N HIS A 6 4.42 -13.86 -7.94
CA HIS A 6 3.34 -13.27 -8.74
C HIS A 6 3.12 -11.80 -8.38
N TRP A 7 3.23 -11.48 -7.08
CA TRP A 7 3.12 -10.12 -6.60
C TRP A 7 4.29 -9.26 -7.06
N LEU A 8 5.53 -9.74 -6.96
CA LEU A 8 6.70 -9.01 -7.45
C LEU A 8 6.64 -8.78 -8.97
N TYR A 9 6.21 -9.79 -9.75
CA TYR A 9 5.94 -9.61 -11.18
C TYR A 9 4.90 -8.52 -11.43
N PHE A 10 3.80 -8.53 -10.69
CA PHE A 10 2.76 -7.50 -10.81
C PHE A 10 3.29 -6.09 -10.47
N LEU A 11 4.12 -5.97 -9.43
CA LEU A 11 4.72 -4.68 -9.07
C LEU A 11 5.66 -4.17 -10.15
N ASP A 12 6.54 -5.02 -10.68
CA ASP A 12 7.53 -4.61 -11.68
C ASP A 12 6.90 -4.28 -13.04
N GLU A 13 5.88 -5.03 -13.45
CA GLU A 13 5.23 -4.86 -14.76
C GLU A 13 4.21 -3.72 -14.75
N TYR A 14 3.39 -3.60 -13.71
CA TYR A 14 2.24 -2.66 -13.72
C TYR A 14 2.42 -1.45 -12.80
N VAL A 15 3.10 -1.60 -11.66
CA VAL A 15 3.21 -0.53 -10.67
C VAL A 15 4.43 0.35 -10.92
N ARG A 16 5.59 -0.24 -11.25
CA ARG A 16 6.83 0.49 -11.53
C ARG A 16 6.69 1.55 -12.62
N PRO A 17 6.06 1.29 -13.79
CA PRO A 17 5.96 2.33 -14.82
C PRO A 17 5.13 3.54 -14.37
N ILE A 18 4.12 3.32 -13.52
CA ILE A 18 3.32 4.40 -12.93
C ILE A 18 4.16 5.18 -11.92
N GLN A 19 4.90 4.48 -11.04
CA GLN A 19 5.80 5.10 -10.07
C GLN A 19 6.85 5.98 -10.76
N GLU A 20 7.58 5.45 -11.75
CA GLU A 20 8.62 6.19 -12.49
C GLU A 20 8.05 7.44 -13.18
N LYS A 21 6.77 7.43 -13.57
CA LYS A 21 6.07 8.56 -14.18
C LYS A 21 5.60 9.60 -13.16
N VAL A 22 5.10 9.17 -12.00
CA VAL A 22 4.59 10.06 -10.94
C VAL A 22 5.74 10.67 -10.14
N PHE A 23 6.81 9.91 -9.88
CA PHE A 23 7.97 10.30 -9.10
C PHE A 23 9.19 10.40 -10.01
N THR A 24 9.23 11.47 -10.81
CA THR A 24 10.32 11.73 -11.75
C THR A 24 11.69 11.72 -11.07
N GLY A 25 12.63 10.95 -11.60
CA GLY A 25 13.97 10.79 -11.03
C GLY A 25 14.12 9.61 -10.07
N TYR A 26 13.02 8.93 -9.72
CA TYR A 26 13.06 7.73 -8.89
C TYR A 26 12.96 6.46 -9.74
N PHE A 27 14.12 5.87 -10.04
CA PHE A 27 14.25 4.66 -10.84
C PHE A 27 14.80 3.52 -10.00
N HIS A 28 14.11 2.38 -9.99
CA HIS A 28 14.55 1.20 -9.25
C HIS A 28 14.12 -0.06 -10.01
N ARG A 29 15.10 -0.89 -10.39
CA ARG A 29 14.92 -2.16 -11.12
C ARG A 29 15.93 -3.21 -10.62
N PRO A 30 15.48 -4.42 -10.24
CA PRO A 30 14.07 -4.84 -10.13
C PRO A 30 13.34 -4.09 -9.02
N VAL A 31 12.01 -4.01 -9.08
CA VAL A 31 11.24 -3.56 -7.90
C VAL A 31 11.39 -4.59 -6.79
N GLU A 32 11.69 -4.10 -5.58
CA GLU A 32 11.74 -4.92 -4.38
C GLU A 32 10.60 -4.59 -3.43
N SER A 33 10.05 -5.62 -2.80
CA SER A 33 9.11 -5.46 -1.69
C SER A 33 9.32 -6.61 -0.72
N ILE A 34 9.71 -6.27 0.52
CA ILE A 34 9.97 -7.27 1.59
C ILE A 34 8.71 -7.51 2.43
N MET A 35 7.73 -6.61 2.35
CA MET A 35 6.47 -6.73 3.07
C MET A 35 5.30 -6.54 2.10
N MET A 36 4.63 -7.65 1.78
CA MET A 36 3.39 -7.69 1.03
C MET A 36 2.36 -8.50 1.79
N PHE A 37 1.27 -7.86 2.20
CA PHE A 37 0.28 -8.50 3.07
C PHE A 37 -1.12 -7.94 2.84
N VAL A 38 -2.10 -8.73 3.27
CA VAL A 38 -3.50 -8.33 3.31
C VAL A 38 -3.83 -7.92 4.74
N VAL A 39 -4.39 -6.73 4.92
CA VAL A 39 -4.96 -6.34 6.22
C VAL A 39 -6.47 -6.51 6.16
N ARG A 40 -7.04 -6.97 7.28
CA ARG A 40 -8.47 -7.06 7.49
C ARG A 40 -8.86 -6.18 8.66
N TYR A 41 -9.76 -5.22 8.43
CA TYR A 41 -10.36 -4.41 9.48
C TYR A 41 -11.81 -4.82 9.72
N ARG A 42 -12.19 -4.88 11.00
CA ARG A 42 -13.56 -5.14 11.45
C ARG A 42 -13.90 -4.30 12.68
N PRO A 43 -15.18 -3.89 12.85
CA PRO A 43 -15.62 -3.13 14.04
C PRO A 43 -15.34 -3.85 15.37
N ASP A 44 -15.41 -5.18 15.38
CA ASP A 44 -15.30 -6.05 16.55
C ASP A 44 -13.89 -6.63 16.80
N GLU A 45 -12.94 -6.35 15.91
CA GLU A 45 -11.54 -6.78 16.04
C GLU A 45 -10.63 -5.53 16.10
N GLN A 46 -9.76 -5.35 15.11
CA GLN A 46 -9.04 -4.11 14.89
C GLN A 46 -9.80 -3.30 13.83
N PRO A 47 -10.47 -2.18 14.18
CA PRO A 47 -11.23 -1.39 13.21
C PRO A 47 -10.40 -0.33 12.50
N SER A 48 -9.26 0.07 13.08
CA SER A 48 -8.45 1.21 12.64
C SER A 48 -6.95 0.95 12.79
N LEU A 49 -6.15 1.91 12.34
CA LEU A 49 -4.70 1.92 12.54
C LEU A 49 -4.27 3.33 12.96
N ARG A 50 -3.57 3.44 14.09
CA ARG A 50 -3.11 4.73 14.65
C ARG A 50 -2.18 5.47 13.65
N PRO A 51 -2.05 6.81 13.78
CA PRO A 51 -1.09 7.58 12.98
C PRO A 51 0.33 7.00 13.02
N HIS A 52 0.93 6.78 11.86
CA HIS A 52 2.27 6.22 11.71
C HIS A 52 2.93 6.63 10.39
N HIS A 53 4.24 6.41 10.31
CA HIS A 53 5.01 6.35 9.06
C HIS A 53 5.31 4.90 8.72
N ASP A 54 5.58 4.64 7.45
CA ASP A 54 5.95 3.32 6.96
C ASP A 54 7.44 3.09 6.94
N ALA A 55 7.79 1.82 7.05
CA ALA A 55 9.12 1.33 6.74
C ALA A 55 9.29 1.13 5.22
N SER A 56 8.91 2.10 4.38
CA SER A 56 9.05 2.00 2.92
C SER A 56 9.29 3.32 2.21
N THR A 57 9.90 3.29 1.02
CA THR A 57 10.02 4.50 0.18
C THR A 57 8.66 4.88 -0.41
N PHE A 58 7.90 3.91 -0.94
CA PHE A 58 6.50 4.11 -1.36
C PHE A 58 5.59 2.99 -0.85
N ARG A 59 4.35 3.35 -0.50
CA ARG A 59 3.31 2.37 -0.14
C ARG A 59 2.26 2.29 -1.24
N LYS A 60 1.86 1.07 -1.65
CA LYS A 60 0.55 0.84 -2.29
C LYS A 60 -0.49 0.61 -1.19
N ASN A 61 -1.52 1.45 -1.11
CA ASN A 61 -2.62 1.31 -0.14
C ASN A 61 -3.98 1.57 -0.79
N PRO A 62 -5.04 0.92 -0.31
CA PRO A 62 -6.36 1.50 -0.11
C PRO A 62 -6.51 1.80 1.40
N GLU A 63 -6.73 2.98 1.98
CA GLU A 63 -7.54 4.16 1.63
C GLU A 63 -7.10 5.32 2.53
N ILE A 64 -7.18 6.54 1.99
CA ILE A 64 -7.53 7.78 2.69
C ILE A 64 -9.05 7.93 2.45
N SER A 65 -9.82 8.36 3.46
CA SER A 65 -11.29 8.50 3.42
C SER A 65 -11.81 9.50 2.39
N ILE A 66 -11.81 9.07 1.15
CA ILE A 66 -12.53 9.58 -0.01
C ILE A 66 -12.81 8.28 -0.77
N GLU A 67 -14.06 7.92 -1.07
CA GLU A 67 -14.44 6.62 -1.67
C GLU A 67 -13.44 6.13 -2.71
N ILE A 68 -12.53 5.24 -2.31
CA ILE A 68 -11.61 4.62 -3.25
C ILE A 68 -12.39 3.48 -3.87
N CYS A 69 -12.70 3.60 -5.16
CA CYS A 69 -13.43 2.57 -5.86
C CYS A 69 -12.62 1.25 -5.87
N LEU A 70 -13.32 0.12 -5.86
CA LEU A 70 -12.68 -1.19 -5.90
C LEU A 70 -11.71 -1.28 -7.11
N GLY A 71 -10.49 -1.73 -6.86
CA GLY A 71 -9.43 -1.88 -7.88
C GLY A 71 -8.53 -0.65 -8.04
N TRP A 72 -8.86 0.49 -7.44
CA TRP A 72 -7.96 1.65 -7.41
C TRP A 72 -6.84 1.48 -6.39
N ALA A 73 -5.74 2.19 -6.60
CA ALA A 73 -4.56 2.14 -5.75
C ALA A 73 -4.06 3.55 -5.45
N MET A 74 -3.64 3.78 -4.21
CA MET A 74 -2.88 4.97 -3.84
C MET A 74 -1.39 4.63 -3.77
N MET A 75 -0.55 5.61 -4.09
CA MET A 75 0.90 5.55 -3.94
C MET A 75 1.40 6.84 -3.28
N PHE A 76 2.14 6.73 -2.17
CA PHE A 76 2.69 7.88 -1.45
C PHE A 76 4.00 7.53 -0.74
N PRO A 77 4.88 8.52 -0.46
CA PRO A 77 6.13 8.32 0.27
C PRO A 77 5.89 7.73 1.67
N GLY A 78 6.57 6.65 2.05
CA GLY A 78 6.32 6.01 3.34
C GLY A 78 6.99 6.69 4.54
N ARG A 79 8.09 7.42 4.31
CA ARG A 79 8.89 8.09 5.36
C ARG A 79 8.76 9.60 5.32
N LEU A 80 9.05 10.23 6.46
CA LEU A 80 9.25 11.68 6.70
C LEU A 80 8.02 12.57 6.49
N THR A 81 7.37 12.51 5.32
CA THR A 81 6.42 13.54 4.89
C THR A 81 4.96 13.12 4.94
N HIS A 82 4.65 11.82 4.95
CA HIS A 82 3.26 11.33 4.90
C HIS A 82 2.92 10.51 6.14
N LEU A 83 2.75 11.21 7.26
CA LEU A 83 2.11 10.63 8.44
C LEU A 83 0.65 10.32 8.08
N HIS A 84 0.22 9.07 8.27
CA HIS A 84 -1.13 8.67 7.91
C HIS A 84 -1.71 7.69 8.93
N GLU A 85 -3.02 7.57 8.93
CA GLU A 85 -3.78 6.67 9.79
C GLU A 85 -4.81 5.87 8.99
N GLY A 86 -5.24 4.73 9.52
CA GLY A 86 -6.32 3.93 8.96
C GLY A 86 -7.61 4.23 9.71
N LEU A 87 -8.56 4.90 9.05
CA LEU A 87 -9.81 5.29 9.69
C LEU A 87 -10.69 4.09 10.06
N PRO A 88 -11.51 4.20 11.12
CA PRO A 88 -12.30 3.08 11.64
C PRO A 88 -13.29 2.51 10.61
N THR A 89 -13.24 1.19 10.44
CA THR A 89 -14.32 0.43 9.80
C THR A 89 -15.48 0.33 10.78
N VAL A 90 -16.61 0.97 10.46
CA VAL A 90 -17.79 1.05 11.34
C VAL A 90 -18.81 -0.08 11.11
N LYS A 91 -18.79 -0.72 9.94
CA LYS A 91 -19.66 -1.85 9.57
C LYS A 91 -18.94 -2.79 8.61
N GLY A 92 -19.29 -4.07 8.65
CA GLY A 92 -18.79 -5.08 7.72
C GLY A 92 -17.30 -5.40 7.91
N THR A 93 -16.61 -5.73 6.82
CA THR A 93 -15.19 -6.06 6.82
C THR A 93 -14.51 -5.35 5.66
N ARG A 94 -13.41 -4.65 5.94
CA ARG A 94 -12.59 -3.97 4.94
C ARG A 94 -11.29 -4.73 4.74
N TYR A 95 -11.00 -5.09 3.50
CA TYR A 95 -9.74 -5.73 3.11
C TYR A 95 -8.90 -4.76 2.31
N ILE A 96 -7.60 -4.70 2.63
CA ILE A 96 -6.66 -3.84 1.93
C ILE A 96 -5.39 -4.61 1.60
N LEU A 97 -4.86 -4.36 0.40
CA LEU A 97 -3.60 -4.92 -0.08
C LEU A 97 -2.51 -3.88 0.11
N VAL A 98 -1.47 -4.24 0.87
CA VAL A 98 -0.37 -3.33 1.20
C VAL A 98 0.94 -3.92 0.70
N SER A 99 1.73 -3.07 0.04
CA SER A 99 3.10 -3.37 -0.36
C SER A 99 4.01 -2.22 0.04
N PHE A 100 5.09 -2.55 0.75
CA PHE A 100 6.18 -1.64 1.09
C PHE A 100 7.25 -1.78 0.02
N ILE A 101 7.32 -0.79 -0.88
CA ILE A 101 8.18 -0.84 -2.07
C ILE A 101 9.50 -0.14 -1.77
N ASN A 102 10.59 -0.82 -2.11
CA ASN A 102 11.98 -0.39 -1.95
C ASN A 102 12.25 0.20 -0.55
N PRO A 103 12.12 -0.62 0.52
CA PRO A 103 12.28 -0.17 1.90
C PRO A 103 13.68 0.34 2.26
#